data_AF-A0A800D7I1-F1
#
_entry.id   AF-A0A800D7I1-F1
#
_cell.length_a   1.000
_cell.length_b   1.000
_cell.length_c   1.000
_cell.angle_alpha   90.00
_cell.angle_beta   90.00
_cell.angle_gamma   90.00
#
_symmetry.space_group_name_H-M   'P 1'
#
loop_
_entity.id
_entity.type
_entity.pdbx_description
1 polymer ?
#
loop_
_entity_poly.entity_id
_entity_poly.type
_entity_poly.pdbx_seq_one_letter_code
_entity_poly.pdbx_strand_id
1 'polypeptide(L)'
;MSLSHHGGWSWGTTFLLLLSFLVLVSLSEEAAFPGDPCSGLVKNGCFDKGFNGWEGGGNLPVSIVELTSPCDASPVVRLGVSVPQVPRVKSSAWISQTITIPLQVQHPLLTFCYDIFTNTVIDWSAFHVQIQEESGEITEILRDGYEGEYEPDPGTELGWRHFAYDLTPYRGRTITLRFGSTDEWEGAYGIWTLVDGIKIFEGYPVHLPVALRNAKPPTPTTGPKPFPTETPTPTPGPSELERRLMELINQERASQGPWALAVEGRLMQAARRHSQDMATNDFVRHTGSDGSSPLDRMWAAGYPVGRGNELLAADSEDPSSVLAQWMQSTFHHDILMDPEFVHIGVGYAFNSDATYDHYWTVNVAHPPADMPTGALAPAGMSTPSDLEHQLVDLINQERVSRGLSPLTMDGRLMQAARRHSEDMATSDFFGHTGSDGSNPIYRMRKAGYPLGGDELLAAGTEDPADVLATWMASPAQSDTLMDPDFVHIGVSHVHNGAATHGHYWTVKVAHPPVAISTSAGPASEH
;
A
#
# COMPACT_ATOMS: atom_id res chain seq x y z
N MET A 1 -23.01 82.83 27.70
CA MET A 1 -22.03 81.77 28.07
C MET A 1 -21.54 81.18 26.74
N SER A 2 -20.58 81.80 26.07
CA SER A 2 -19.12 81.75 26.28
C SER A 2 -18.53 80.34 26.18
N LEU A 3 -17.59 80.22 25.23
CA LEU A 3 -16.61 79.18 24.89
C LEU A 3 -17.11 78.05 23.95
N SER A 4 -16.88 78.08 22.62
CA SER A 4 -15.61 78.10 21.81
C SER A 4 -14.88 76.76 21.91
N HIS A 5 -14.50 75.99 20.89
CA HIS A 5 -13.89 76.20 19.55
C HIS A 5 -13.85 74.79 18.88
N HIS A 6 -13.66 74.51 17.58
CA HIS A 6 -13.31 75.23 16.36
C HIS A 6 -13.54 74.30 15.13
N GLY A 7 -13.96 74.88 13.99
CA GLY A 7 -13.62 74.49 12.60
C GLY A 7 -14.40 73.30 12.01
N GLY A 8 -15.09 73.36 10.87
CA GLY A 8 -15.05 74.30 9.75
C GLY A 8 -14.48 73.66 8.47
N TRP A 9 -15.37 73.06 7.66
CA TRP A 9 -15.43 73.01 6.18
C TRP A 9 -14.24 72.50 5.32
N SER A 10 -14.58 71.53 4.42
CA SER A 10 -14.20 71.33 3.00
C SER A 10 -12.72 71.42 2.61
N TRP A 11 -12.07 70.50 1.88
CA TRP A 11 -12.40 69.74 0.64
C TRP A 11 -11.71 68.35 0.71
N GLY A 12 -12.06 67.28 0.00
CA GLY A 12 -13.06 66.96 -1.01
C GLY A 12 -12.91 65.48 -1.39
N THR A 13 -13.82 64.99 -2.26
CA THR A 13 -13.75 63.73 -3.03
C THR A 13 -13.80 62.43 -2.19
N THR A 14 -14.70 61.45 -2.41
CA THR A 14 -15.26 60.92 -3.67
C THR A 14 -16.51 60.09 -3.36
N PHE A 15 -17.41 60.04 -4.36
CA PHE A 15 -18.64 59.26 -4.50
C PHE A 15 -18.67 57.85 -3.87
N LEU A 16 -19.73 57.56 -3.11
CA LEU A 16 -20.31 56.23 -2.91
C LEU A 16 -21.52 56.07 -3.84
N LEU A 17 -21.55 55.00 -4.63
CA LEU A 17 -22.77 54.48 -5.26
C LEU A 17 -22.87 52.99 -4.93
N LEU A 18 -23.98 52.64 -4.29
CA LEU A 18 -24.37 51.27 -3.95
C LEU A 18 -24.53 50.43 -5.21
N LEU A 19 -23.85 49.28 -5.26
CA LEU A 19 -24.27 48.13 -6.03
C LEU A 19 -24.26 46.88 -5.13
N SER A 20 -25.35 46.13 -5.24
CA SER A 20 -25.58 44.76 -4.79
C SER A 20 -24.34 43.88 -4.79
N PHE A 21 -23.98 43.34 -3.61
CA PHE A 21 -22.92 42.35 -3.44
C PHE A 21 -23.39 40.98 -3.91
N LEU A 22 -23.18 40.70 -5.20
CA LEU A 22 -22.83 39.36 -5.65
C LEU A 22 -21.36 39.17 -5.22
N VAL A 23 -21.10 38.46 -4.13
CA VAL A 23 -19.72 38.06 -3.81
C VAL A 23 -19.35 36.95 -4.79
N LEU A 24 -18.88 37.37 -5.97
CA LEU A 24 -17.82 36.66 -6.67
C LEU A 24 -16.68 36.51 -5.65
N VAL A 25 -16.58 35.35 -5.03
CA VAL A 25 -15.29 34.90 -4.52
C VAL A 25 -14.47 34.66 -5.77
N SER A 26 -13.73 35.69 -6.16
CA SER A 26 -12.56 35.55 -7.02
C SER A 26 -11.81 34.32 -6.53
N LEU A 27 -11.58 33.37 -7.44
CA LEU A 27 -10.51 32.40 -7.30
C LEU A 27 -9.31 33.17 -6.73
N SER A 28 -8.95 32.83 -5.49
CA SER A 28 -7.73 33.35 -4.88
C SER A 28 -6.62 33.09 -5.88
N GLU A 29 -5.89 34.14 -6.25
CA GLU A 29 -4.71 34.08 -7.10
C GLU A 29 -3.95 32.78 -6.83
N GLU A 30 -3.95 31.87 -7.82
CA GLU A 30 -2.98 30.79 -7.87
C GLU A 30 -1.63 31.45 -7.63
N ALA A 31 -0.95 31.11 -6.54
CA ALA A 31 0.39 31.60 -6.29
C ALA A 31 1.23 31.20 -7.51
N ALA A 32 1.51 32.16 -8.39
CA ALA A 32 2.10 31.90 -9.69
C ALA A 32 3.47 31.24 -9.49
N PHE A 33 3.52 29.94 -9.79
CA PHE A 33 4.77 29.20 -9.84
C PHE A 33 5.67 29.79 -10.92
N PRO A 34 6.98 29.90 -10.72
CA PRO A 34 7.90 30.05 -11.84
C PRO A 34 7.82 28.76 -12.68
N GLY A 35 7.00 28.76 -13.74
CA GLY A 35 6.70 27.56 -14.51
C GLY A 35 5.66 27.78 -15.61
N ASP A 36 5.36 26.71 -16.34
CA ASP A 36 4.37 26.69 -17.41
C ASP A 36 2.95 26.66 -16.80
N PRO A 37 2.05 27.62 -17.08
CA PRO A 37 0.76 27.72 -16.39
C PRO A 37 -0.12 26.47 -16.53
N CYS A 38 0.02 25.73 -17.62
CA CYS A 38 -0.71 24.48 -17.84
C CYS A 38 -0.14 23.32 -17.00
N SER A 39 1.18 23.33 -16.73
CA SER A 39 1.94 22.23 -16.12
C SER A 39 2.46 22.54 -14.70
N GLY A 40 2.22 23.74 -14.18
CA GLY A 40 2.68 24.15 -12.85
C GLY A 40 4.21 24.14 -12.74
N LEU A 41 4.76 23.46 -11.74
CA LEU A 41 6.22 23.29 -11.59
C LEU A 41 6.85 22.35 -12.64
N VAL A 42 6.05 21.56 -13.35
CA VAL A 42 6.51 20.67 -14.42
C VAL A 42 6.71 21.51 -15.68
N LYS A 43 7.76 21.22 -16.46
CA LYS A 43 7.97 21.85 -17.78
C LYS A 43 7.17 21.10 -18.83
N ASN A 44 6.18 21.75 -19.45
CA ASN A 44 5.46 21.23 -20.62
C ASN A 44 4.88 19.81 -20.37
N GLY A 45 4.22 19.63 -19.21
CA GLY A 45 3.46 18.43 -18.85
C GLY A 45 2.07 18.34 -19.51
N CYS A 46 1.65 19.39 -20.22
CA CYS A 46 0.51 19.36 -21.16
C CYS A 46 0.93 19.10 -22.61
N PHE A 47 2.23 18.95 -22.87
CA PHE A 47 2.80 18.58 -24.17
C PHE A 47 2.40 19.45 -25.40
N ASP A 48 1.91 20.67 -25.17
CA ASP A 48 1.52 21.65 -26.19
C ASP A 48 2.71 22.12 -27.04
N LYS A 49 3.92 22.00 -26.49
CA LYS A 49 5.19 22.35 -27.14
C LYS A 49 5.98 21.11 -27.55
N GLY A 50 5.32 19.99 -27.79
CA GLY A 50 5.96 18.71 -28.13
C GLY A 50 6.63 18.05 -26.94
N PHE A 51 7.75 17.35 -27.15
CA PHE A 51 8.50 16.65 -26.06
C PHE A 51 9.50 17.54 -25.30
N ASN A 52 9.48 18.85 -25.52
CA ASN A 52 10.46 19.74 -24.90
C ASN A 52 10.39 19.67 -23.36
N GLY A 53 11.54 19.48 -22.72
CA GLY A 53 11.64 19.39 -21.26
C GLY A 53 11.49 17.97 -20.69
N TRP A 54 11.23 16.97 -21.53
CA TRP A 54 11.13 15.57 -21.12
C TRP A 54 12.26 14.74 -21.74
N GLU A 55 12.79 13.81 -20.95
CA GLU A 55 13.59 12.71 -21.46
C GLU A 55 12.66 11.53 -21.75
N GLY A 56 12.97 10.77 -22.79
CA GLY A 56 12.22 9.57 -23.14
C GLY A 56 13.15 8.43 -23.48
N GLY A 57 12.72 7.20 -23.21
CA GLY A 57 13.52 6.02 -23.51
C GLY A 57 12.74 4.72 -23.39
N GLY A 58 13.48 3.62 -23.44
CA GLY A 58 12.94 2.28 -23.60
C GLY A 58 13.18 1.73 -25.00
N ASN A 59 12.74 0.51 -25.27
CA ASN A 59 12.83 -0.15 -26.58
C ASN A 59 11.55 -0.02 -27.41
N LEU A 60 10.49 0.55 -26.85
CA LEU A 60 9.30 1.01 -27.56
C LEU A 60 9.33 2.52 -27.77
N PRO A 61 8.69 3.04 -28.84
CA PRO A 61 8.68 4.46 -29.12
C PRO A 61 7.81 5.24 -28.11
N VAL A 62 8.19 6.50 -27.94
CA VAL A 62 7.43 7.52 -27.22
C VAL A 62 7.02 8.59 -28.25
N SER A 63 5.73 8.93 -28.33
CA SER A 63 5.20 9.82 -29.38
C SER A 63 4.13 10.78 -28.86
N ILE A 64 4.10 12.03 -29.33
CA ILE A 64 2.96 12.94 -29.11
C ILE A 64 1.83 12.55 -30.04
N VAL A 65 0.61 12.52 -29.52
CA VAL A 65 -0.61 12.21 -30.25
C VAL A 65 -1.58 13.37 -30.12
N GLU A 66 -2.06 13.88 -31.26
CA GLU A 66 -3.08 14.92 -31.34
C GLU A 66 -4.45 14.33 -30.96
N LEU A 67 -4.69 14.25 -29.65
CA LEU A 67 -5.90 13.72 -29.05
C LEU A 67 -6.27 14.60 -27.85
N THR A 68 -7.56 14.83 -27.64
CA THR A 68 -8.06 15.64 -26.52
C THR A 68 -8.26 14.75 -25.30
N SER A 69 -7.57 15.03 -24.20
CA SER A 69 -7.76 14.31 -22.93
C SER A 69 -8.84 15.00 -22.07
N PRO A 70 -9.35 14.36 -21.00
CA PRO A 70 -10.25 15.03 -20.06
C PRO A 70 -9.55 16.07 -19.17
N CYS A 71 -8.22 16.20 -19.26
CA CYS A 71 -7.42 16.97 -18.32
C CYS A 71 -6.84 18.23 -18.93
N ASP A 72 -6.58 18.20 -20.23
CA ASP A 72 -6.31 19.40 -21.02
C ASP A 72 -6.79 19.19 -22.46
N ALA A 73 -7.10 20.29 -23.15
CA ALA A 73 -7.40 20.30 -24.57
C ALA A 73 -6.11 20.31 -25.41
N SER A 74 -5.08 19.63 -24.93
CA SER A 74 -3.71 19.61 -25.45
C SER A 74 -3.35 18.22 -26.00
N PRO A 75 -2.27 18.10 -26.81
CA PRO A 75 -1.77 16.81 -27.26
C PRO A 75 -1.33 15.92 -26.10
N VAL A 76 -1.50 14.61 -26.22
CA VAL A 76 -1.11 13.64 -25.18
C VAL A 76 0.20 12.97 -25.52
N VAL A 77 0.98 12.53 -24.51
CA VAL A 77 2.08 11.61 -24.76
C VAL A 77 1.56 10.18 -24.81
N ARG A 78 2.01 9.40 -25.79
CA ARG A 78 1.85 7.95 -25.82
C ARG A 78 3.17 7.27 -25.46
N LEU A 79 3.11 6.42 -24.45
CA LEU A 79 4.16 5.51 -24.02
C LEU A 79 3.92 4.15 -24.66
N GLY A 80 4.65 3.86 -25.73
CA GLY A 80 4.51 2.63 -26.49
C GLY A 80 3.68 2.83 -27.77
N VAL A 81 3.20 1.72 -28.33
CA VAL A 81 2.42 1.69 -29.56
C VAL A 81 1.30 0.69 -29.43
N SER A 82 0.22 0.92 -30.20
CA SER A 82 -0.74 -0.15 -30.46
C SER A 82 -0.02 -1.32 -31.12
N VAL A 83 -0.34 -2.49 -30.60
CA VAL A 83 0.34 -3.74 -30.88
C VAL A 83 -0.68 -4.86 -31.00
N PRO A 84 -0.51 -5.79 -31.95
CA PRO A 84 -1.34 -6.98 -31.99
C PRO A 84 -1.11 -7.84 -30.73
N GLN A 85 -2.13 -8.60 -30.32
CA GLN A 85 -2.05 -9.54 -29.18
C GLN A 85 -1.20 -10.75 -29.57
N VAL A 86 0.11 -10.56 -29.59
CA VAL A 86 1.11 -11.60 -29.86
C VAL A 86 2.21 -11.54 -28.79
N PRO A 87 2.77 -12.69 -28.37
CA PRO A 87 3.83 -12.73 -27.37
C PRO A 87 5.04 -11.86 -27.76
N ARG A 88 5.56 -11.08 -26.82
CA ARG A 88 6.71 -10.18 -27.06
C ARG A 88 7.86 -10.41 -26.09
N VAL A 89 9.06 -10.03 -26.53
CA VAL A 89 10.18 -9.80 -25.63
C VAL A 89 9.87 -8.66 -24.67
N LYS A 90 10.49 -8.65 -23.48
CA LYS A 90 10.34 -7.56 -22.51
C LYS A 90 10.54 -6.22 -23.18
N SER A 91 9.62 -5.30 -22.95
CA SER A 91 9.59 -4.03 -23.64
C SER A 91 9.12 -2.90 -22.75
N SER A 92 9.54 -1.67 -23.04
CA SER A 92 9.22 -0.50 -22.24
C SER A 92 9.22 0.75 -23.09
N ALA A 93 8.37 1.70 -22.71
CA ALA A 93 8.45 3.10 -23.11
C ALA A 93 8.23 3.94 -21.87
N TRP A 94 9.12 4.91 -21.65
CA TRP A 94 9.03 5.79 -20.49
C TRP A 94 9.39 7.22 -20.84
N ILE A 95 8.85 8.16 -20.07
CA ILE A 95 9.31 9.55 -20.02
C ILE A 95 9.72 9.92 -18.61
N SER A 96 10.66 10.85 -18.48
CA SER A 96 11.02 11.41 -17.19
C SER A 96 11.36 12.89 -17.24
N GLN A 97 11.19 13.55 -16.10
CA GLN A 97 11.62 14.92 -15.91
C GLN A 97 12.17 15.08 -14.49
N THR A 98 13.36 15.66 -14.39
CA THR A 98 13.97 16.04 -13.13
C THR A 98 13.54 17.46 -12.74
N ILE A 99 12.96 17.59 -11.55
CA ILE A 99 12.44 18.84 -10.99
C ILE A 99 12.90 18.99 -9.55
N THR A 100 13.06 20.23 -9.10
CA THR A 100 13.30 20.54 -7.67
C THR A 100 12.00 21.02 -7.06
N ILE A 101 11.50 20.33 -6.04
CA ILE A 101 10.31 20.75 -5.30
C ILE A 101 10.72 21.92 -4.40
N PRO A 102 10.18 23.15 -4.58
CA PRO A 102 10.68 24.27 -3.82
C PRO A 102 10.28 24.19 -2.34
N LEU A 103 11.19 24.53 -1.43
CA LEU A 103 10.95 24.50 0.03
C LEU A 103 9.77 25.36 0.45
N GLN A 104 9.48 26.45 -0.26
CA GLN A 104 8.40 27.37 0.05
C GLN A 104 7.00 26.84 -0.28
N VAL A 105 6.88 25.82 -1.13
CA VAL A 105 5.59 25.20 -1.47
C VAL A 105 5.20 24.30 -0.33
N GLN A 106 4.08 24.57 0.34
CA GLN A 106 3.72 23.87 1.58
C GLN A 106 3.14 22.48 1.30
N HIS A 107 2.32 22.38 0.26
CA HIS A 107 1.59 21.21 -0.19
C HIS A 107 1.73 21.04 -1.71
N PRO A 108 2.92 20.65 -2.21
CA PRO A 108 3.10 20.36 -3.62
C PRO A 108 2.31 19.10 -3.98
N LEU A 109 1.31 19.22 -4.84
CA LEU A 109 0.48 18.10 -5.28
C LEU A 109 0.77 17.77 -6.74
N LEU A 110 1.25 16.56 -7.02
CA LEU A 110 1.32 16.02 -8.38
C LEU A 110 -0.06 15.59 -8.82
N THR A 111 -0.47 15.99 -10.02
CA THR A 111 -1.69 15.50 -10.68
C THR A 111 -1.41 15.21 -12.14
N PHE A 112 -2.07 14.19 -12.69
CA PHE A 112 -2.04 13.89 -14.12
C PHE A 112 -3.19 12.95 -14.46
N CYS A 113 -3.36 12.71 -15.76
CA CYS A 113 -4.33 11.78 -16.28
C CYS A 113 -3.70 10.82 -17.24
N TYR A 114 -4.31 9.65 -17.33
CA TYR A 114 -3.78 8.59 -18.15
C TYR A 114 -4.88 7.64 -18.61
N ASP A 115 -4.65 6.98 -19.74
CA ASP A 115 -5.50 5.92 -20.25
C ASP A 115 -4.63 4.76 -20.71
N ILE A 116 -5.00 3.55 -20.31
CA ILE A 116 -4.24 2.34 -20.55
C ILE A 116 -4.96 1.54 -21.62
N PHE A 117 -4.18 1.08 -22.58
CA PHE A 117 -4.60 0.10 -23.57
C PHE A 117 -3.73 -1.13 -23.38
N THR A 118 -4.37 -2.28 -23.26
CA THR A 118 -3.64 -3.51 -22.99
C THR A 118 -4.27 -4.70 -23.67
N ASN A 119 -3.40 -5.64 -24.03
CA ASN A 119 -3.75 -6.96 -24.55
C ASN A 119 -3.49 -8.04 -23.50
N THR A 120 -3.13 -7.66 -22.28
CA THR A 120 -2.65 -8.56 -21.24
C THR A 120 -3.03 -8.06 -19.84
N VAL A 121 -2.78 -8.90 -18.85
CA VAL A 121 -3.09 -8.64 -17.44
C VAL A 121 -1.97 -7.84 -16.77
N ILE A 122 -2.31 -7.13 -15.70
CA ILE A 122 -1.42 -6.22 -14.94
C ILE A 122 -0.17 -6.93 -14.39
N ASP A 123 -0.24 -8.23 -14.17
CA ASP A 123 0.88 -9.03 -13.67
C ASP A 123 2.00 -9.18 -14.71
N TRP A 124 1.66 -9.04 -15.99
CA TRP A 124 2.61 -9.24 -17.10
C TRP A 124 3.06 -7.91 -17.70
N SER A 125 2.15 -6.93 -17.71
CA SER A 125 2.44 -5.59 -18.18
C SER A 125 1.70 -4.54 -17.36
N ALA A 126 2.41 -3.50 -16.94
CA ALA A 126 1.85 -2.44 -16.13
C ALA A 126 2.30 -1.05 -16.62
N PHE A 127 1.44 -0.08 -16.36
CA PHE A 127 1.80 1.33 -16.33
C PHE A 127 2.24 1.67 -14.90
N HIS A 128 3.40 2.32 -14.77
CA HIS A 128 3.93 2.74 -13.49
C HIS A 128 4.30 4.22 -13.48
N VAL A 129 4.21 4.83 -12.30
CA VAL A 129 4.78 6.15 -12.03
C VAL A 129 5.72 6.04 -10.84
N GLN A 130 6.93 6.53 -11.02
CA GLN A 130 8.03 6.40 -10.08
C GLN A 130 8.65 7.76 -9.79
N ILE A 131 9.07 7.95 -8.54
CA ILE A 131 9.88 9.08 -8.09
C ILE A 131 11.27 8.55 -7.79
N GLN A 132 12.28 9.07 -8.46
CA GLN A 132 13.67 8.78 -8.16
C GLN A 132 14.33 9.99 -7.50
N GLU A 133 14.90 9.81 -6.31
CA GLU A 133 15.67 10.85 -5.62
C GLU A 133 17.11 10.94 -6.15
N GLU A 134 17.83 12.04 -5.87
CA GLU A 134 19.26 12.17 -6.22
C GLU A 134 20.14 11.05 -5.64
N SER A 135 19.71 10.43 -4.53
CA SER A 135 20.37 9.25 -3.93
C SER A 135 20.33 8.01 -4.84
N GLY A 136 19.45 8.01 -5.84
CA GLY A 136 19.14 6.84 -6.67
C GLY A 136 18.02 5.97 -6.11
N GLU A 137 17.46 6.29 -4.94
CA GLU A 137 16.27 5.61 -4.40
C GLU A 137 15.07 5.83 -5.31
N ILE A 138 14.34 4.75 -5.62
CA ILE A 138 13.15 4.77 -6.48
C ILE A 138 11.94 4.38 -5.64
N THR A 139 10.94 5.25 -5.61
CA THR A 139 9.61 4.98 -5.04
C THR A 139 8.60 4.83 -6.16
N GLU A 140 7.93 3.68 -6.25
CA GLU A 140 6.76 3.54 -7.12
C GLU A 140 5.52 4.09 -6.42
N ILE A 141 4.89 5.08 -7.04
CA ILE A 141 3.72 5.77 -6.49
C ILE A 141 2.41 5.37 -7.18
N LEU A 142 2.49 4.74 -8.35
CA LEU A 142 1.36 4.17 -9.09
C LEU A 142 1.81 2.92 -9.84
N ARG A 143 1.00 1.87 -9.79
CA ARG A 143 1.04 0.69 -10.67
C ARG A 143 -0.38 0.36 -11.11
N ASP A 144 -0.62 0.28 -12.41
CA ASP A 144 -1.96 0.11 -12.97
C ASP A 144 -1.95 -0.68 -14.28
N GLY A 145 -3.05 -1.36 -14.59
CA GLY A 145 -3.21 -2.27 -15.71
C GLY A 145 -4.56 -2.99 -15.68
N TYR A 146 -4.72 -4.03 -16.51
CA TYR A 146 -5.96 -4.80 -16.55
C TYR A 146 -5.96 -5.92 -15.50
N GLU A 147 -6.92 -5.88 -14.59
CA GLU A 147 -7.03 -6.80 -13.44
C GLU A 147 -7.90 -8.05 -13.72
N GLY A 148 -8.01 -8.48 -14.98
CA GLY A 148 -8.74 -9.70 -15.32
C GLY A 148 -7.90 -10.97 -15.14
N GLU A 149 -8.59 -12.09 -15.00
CA GLU A 149 -7.97 -13.43 -14.87
C GLU A 149 -7.33 -13.91 -16.19
N TYR A 150 -7.88 -13.47 -17.32
CA TYR A 150 -7.40 -13.78 -18.67
C TYR A 150 -7.06 -12.52 -19.43
N GLU A 151 -6.29 -12.66 -20.49
CA GLU A 151 -6.00 -11.52 -21.34
C GLU A 151 -7.29 -10.94 -21.94
N PRO A 152 -7.44 -9.60 -21.92
CA PRO A 152 -8.62 -8.96 -22.47
C PRO A 152 -8.60 -9.02 -24.00
N ASP A 153 -9.70 -8.57 -24.62
CA ASP A 153 -9.74 -8.39 -26.07
C ASP A 153 -8.57 -7.49 -26.54
N PRO A 154 -7.97 -7.75 -27.72
CA PRO A 154 -6.88 -6.94 -28.22
C PRO A 154 -7.22 -5.43 -28.24
N GLY A 155 -6.38 -4.65 -27.58
CA GLY A 155 -6.47 -3.20 -27.50
C GLY A 155 -7.52 -2.70 -26.53
N THR A 156 -7.87 -3.51 -25.52
CA THR A 156 -8.83 -3.12 -24.49
C THR A 156 -8.38 -1.83 -23.80
N GLU A 157 -9.21 -0.80 -23.95
CA GLU A 157 -9.09 0.50 -23.33
C GLU A 157 -9.69 0.44 -21.93
N LEU A 158 -8.91 0.86 -20.93
CA LEU A 158 -9.33 0.87 -19.53
C LEU A 158 -9.99 2.18 -19.11
N GLY A 159 -9.99 3.15 -20.02
CA GLY A 159 -10.60 4.46 -19.87
C GLY A 159 -9.71 5.43 -19.09
N TRP A 160 -9.91 6.73 -19.38
CA TRP A 160 -9.20 7.80 -18.71
C TRP A 160 -9.39 7.80 -17.19
N ARG A 161 -8.26 7.86 -16.50
CA ARG A 161 -8.14 7.95 -15.04
C ARG A 161 -7.40 9.21 -14.65
N HIS A 162 -7.64 9.66 -13.43
CA HIS A 162 -6.97 10.79 -12.83
C HIS A 162 -6.20 10.30 -11.61
N PHE A 163 -4.99 10.80 -11.44
CA PHE A 163 -4.16 10.47 -10.30
C PHE A 163 -3.65 11.74 -9.62
N ALA A 164 -3.54 11.67 -8.30
CA ALA A 164 -2.97 12.73 -7.49
C ALA A 164 -2.07 12.15 -6.39
N TYR A 165 -0.92 12.78 -6.13
CA TYR A 165 0.03 12.34 -5.12
C TYR A 165 0.69 13.52 -4.40
N ASP A 166 0.73 13.45 -3.07
CA ASP A 166 1.30 14.49 -2.22
C ASP A 166 2.83 14.40 -2.21
N LEU A 167 3.48 15.43 -2.77
CA LEU A 167 4.93 15.55 -2.85
C LEU A 167 5.53 16.30 -1.64
N THR A 168 4.74 16.59 -0.60
CA THR A 168 5.23 17.23 0.63
C THR A 168 6.51 16.56 1.19
N PRO A 169 6.67 15.22 1.19
CA PRO A 169 7.91 14.58 1.63
C PRO A 169 9.17 14.96 0.83
N TYR A 170 9.02 15.43 -0.40
CA TYR A 170 10.11 15.77 -1.31
C TYR A 170 10.43 17.27 -1.35
N ARG A 171 9.81 18.08 -0.49
CA ARG A 171 10.09 19.52 -0.43
C ARG A 171 11.58 19.81 -0.21
N GLY A 172 12.10 20.72 -1.03
CA GLY A 172 13.51 21.09 -1.07
C GLY A 172 14.42 20.08 -1.76
N ARG A 173 13.89 18.95 -2.24
CA ARG A 173 14.66 17.91 -2.92
C ARG A 173 14.48 18.01 -4.43
N THR A 174 15.53 17.60 -5.14
CA THR A 174 15.45 17.30 -6.57
C THR A 174 15.01 15.86 -6.73
N ILE A 175 13.97 15.66 -7.53
CA ILE A 175 13.42 14.35 -7.85
C ILE A 175 13.28 14.21 -9.36
N THR A 176 13.42 12.98 -9.84
CA THR A 176 13.07 12.59 -11.20
C THR A 176 11.73 11.89 -11.17
N LEU A 177 10.72 12.50 -11.79
CA LEU A 177 9.44 11.86 -12.05
C LEU A 177 9.55 11.01 -13.29
N ARG A 178 9.14 9.75 -13.22
CA ARG A 178 9.18 8.81 -14.35
C ARG A 178 7.82 8.16 -14.55
N PHE A 179 7.33 8.17 -15.77
CA PHE A 179 6.10 7.53 -16.21
C PHE A 179 6.48 6.46 -17.22
N GLY A 180 6.03 5.22 -17.05
CA GLY A 180 6.47 4.10 -17.89
C GLY A 180 5.40 3.06 -18.13
N SER A 181 5.26 2.63 -19.38
CA SER A 181 4.53 1.40 -19.75
C SER A 181 5.54 0.30 -20.01
N THR A 182 5.36 -0.85 -19.34
CA THR A 182 6.35 -1.93 -19.37
C THR A 182 5.68 -3.28 -19.55
N ASP A 183 6.20 -4.06 -20.48
CA ASP A 183 6.04 -5.51 -20.54
C ASP A 183 7.14 -6.13 -19.68
N GLU A 184 6.77 -6.54 -18.47
CA GLU A 184 7.69 -7.01 -17.44
C GLU A 184 8.09 -8.48 -17.62
N TRP A 185 7.34 -9.21 -18.46
CA TRP A 185 7.57 -10.61 -18.80
C TRP A 185 7.80 -10.87 -20.29
N GLU A 186 8.62 -11.89 -20.60
CA GLU A 186 8.82 -12.37 -21.97
C GLU A 186 7.64 -13.27 -22.35
N GLY A 187 6.81 -12.78 -23.27
CA GLY A 187 5.56 -13.41 -23.67
C GLY A 187 4.34 -12.51 -23.49
N ALA A 188 4.48 -11.35 -22.83
CA ALA A 188 3.39 -10.40 -22.66
C ALA A 188 2.85 -9.90 -24.00
N TYR A 189 1.54 -9.72 -24.09
CA TYR A 189 0.86 -9.32 -25.33
C TYR A 189 0.80 -7.81 -25.55
N GLY A 190 1.17 -7.05 -24.52
CA GLY A 190 1.50 -5.65 -24.66
C GLY A 190 0.59 -4.69 -23.94
N ILE A 191 1.23 -3.62 -23.46
CA ILE A 191 0.59 -2.43 -22.92
C ILE A 191 1.10 -1.17 -23.62
N TRP A 192 0.25 -0.16 -23.77
CA TRP A 192 0.66 1.22 -24.04
C TRP A 192 -0.27 2.18 -23.31
N THR A 193 0.25 3.34 -22.97
CA THR A 193 -0.46 4.30 -22.13
C THR A 193 -0.45 5.67 -22.78
N LEU A 194 -1.58 6.37 -22.75
CA LEU A 194 -1.67 7.80 -23.00
C LEU A 194 -1.53 8.52 -21.66
N VAL A 195 -0.72 9.58 -21.58
CA VAL A 195 -0.56 10.40 -20.37
C VAL A 195 -0.69 11.87 -20.76
N ASP A 196 -1.34 12.67 -19.92
CA ASP A 196 -1.52 14.10 -20.15
C ASP A 196 -1.72 14.88 -18.84
N GLY A 197 -1.60 16.20 -18.90
CA GLY A 197 -1.92 17.12 -17.81
C GLY A 197 -1.03 16.96 -16.60
N ILE A 198 0.25 16.62 -16.79
CA ILE A 198 1.20 16.44 -15.68
C ILE A 198 1.49 17.79 -15.06
N LYS A 199 0.90 18.03 -13.89
CA LYS A 199 0.95 19.30 -13.17
C LYS A 199 1.42 19.10 -11.74
N ILE A 200 2.22 20.04 -11.24
CA ILE A 200 2.44 20.19 -9.79
C ILE A 200 2.12 21.62 -9.37
N PHE A 201 1.27 21.75 -8.37
CA PHE A 201 0.83 23.05 -7.85
C PHE A 201 0.66 23.03 -6.32
N GLU A 202 0.43 24.20 -5.73
CA GLU A 202 0.20 24.41 -4.30
C GLU A 202 -1.26 24.07 -4.07
N GLY A 203 -1.51 22.94 -3.42
CA GLY A 203 -2.85 22.45 -3.23
C GLY A 203 -2.96 21.68 -1.92
N TYR A 204 -3.78 22.19 -1.01
CA TYR A 204 -4.46 21.30 -0.07
C TYR A 204 -5.44 20.44 -0.90
N PRO A 205 -5.68 19.16 -0.57
CA PRO A 205 -6.76 18.40 -1.18
C PRO A 205 -8.11 18.96 -0.72
N VAL A 206 -8.51 20.12 -1.25
CA VAL A 206 -9.83 20.71 -1.08
C VAL A 206 -10.59 20.43 -2.37
N HIS A 207 -11.44 19.39 -2.33
CA HIS A 207 -12.44 19.07 -3.34
C HIS A 207 -11.93 18.94 -4.80
N LEU A 208 -11.49 17.74 -5.18
CA LEU A 208 -11.71 17.30 -6.57
C LEU A 208 -13.24 17.16 -6.80
N PRO A 209 -13.80 17.69 -7.89
CA PRO A 209 -15.23 17.54 -8.19
C PRO A 209 -15.62 16.07 -8.31
N VAL A 210 -16.82 15.77 -7.79
CA VAL A 210 -17.42 14.44 -7.59
C VAL A 210 -17.63 13.61 -8.89
N ALA A 211 -17.18 14.07 -10.05
CA ALA A 211 -17.51 13.48 -11.35
C ALA A 211 -16.51 12.46 -11.94
N LEU A 212 -15.46 12.05 -11.20
CA LEU A 212 -14.46 11.07 -11.69
C LEU A 212 -14.31 9.83 -10.80
N ARG A 213 -15.35 9.50 -10.02
CA ARG A 213 -15.50 8.19 -9.37
C ARG A 213 -16.44 7.32 -10.20
N ASN A 214 -15.90 6.59 -11.18
CA ASN A 214 -16.56 5.39 -11.68
C ASN A 214 -15.84 4.22 -11.00
N ALA A 215 -16.20 3.83 -9.77
CA ALA A 215 -17.38 3.02 -9.53
C ALA A 215 -18.32 3.54 -8.42
N LYS A 216 -19.60 3.21 -8.62
CA LYS A 216 -20.79 3.58 -7.84
C LYS A 216 -20.66 3.28 -6.32
N PRO A 217 -21.00 4.23 -5.43
CA PRO A 217 -21.25 3.96 -4.01
C PRO A 217 -22.59 3.21 -3.82
N PRO A 218 -22.69 2.20 -2.92
CA PRO A 218 -23.99 1.64 -2.56
C PRO A 218 -24.85 2.69 -1.84
N THR A 219 -26.13 2.73 -2.21
CA THR A 219 -27.18 3.54 -1.58
C THR A 219 -27.27 3.25 -0.08
N PRO A 220 -27.49 4.26 0.79
CA PRO A 220 -27.67 4.04 2.22
C PRO A 220 -28.97 3.27 2.49
N THR A 221 -28.86 2.00 2.83
CA THR A 221 -29.96 1.23 3.43
C THR A 221 -29.55 0.89 4.86
N THR A 222 -30.26 1.50 5.82
CA THR A 222 -30.36 1.20 7.26
C THR A 222 -29.09 0.70 7.96
N GLY A 223 -28.57 1.53 8.86
CA GLY A 223 -27.27 1.40 9.51
C GLY A 223 -26.91 0.05 10.15
N PRO A 224 -25.61 -0.17 10.42
CA PRO A 224 -25.14 -1.40 11.02
C PRO A 224 -25.74 -1.56 12.42
N LYS A 225 -26.53 -2.62 12.56
CA LYS A 225 -26.90 -3.19 13.85
C LYS A 225 -25.61 -3.78 14.46
N PRO A 226 -25.19 -3.38 15.68
CA PRO A 226 -23.96 -3.90 16.28
C PRO A 226 -24.22 -5.28 16.90
N PHE A 227 -23.58 -6.36 16.44
CA PHE A 227 -23.57 -7.67 17.13
C PHE A 227 -22.37 -8.53 16.72
N PRO A 228 -21.98 -9.53 17.52
CA PRO A 228 -21.40 -9.44 18.85
C PRO A 228 -19.94 -9.95 18.83
N THR A 229 -19.17 -9.60 19.85
CA THR A 229 -17.90 -10.27 20.17
C THR A 229 -18.21 -11.72 20.58
N GLU A 230 -18.16 -12.65 19.63
CA GLU A 230 -18.10 -14.07 19.97
C GLU A 230 -16.65 -14.45 20.30
N THR A 231 -16.49 -15.10 21.45
CA THR A 231 -15.24 -15.72 21.90
C THR A 231 -14.79 -16.77 20.87
N PRO A 232 -13.48 -16.88 20.54
CA PRO A 232 -13.04 -17.76 19.47
C PRO A 232 -13.35 -19.22 19.81
N THR A 233 -14.20 -19.84 18.99
CA THR A 233 -14.44 -21.29 18.96
C THR A 233 -13.37 -21.93 18.06
N PRO A 234 -12.85 -23.13 18.38
CA PRO A 234 -11.86 -23.81 17.53
C PRO A 234 -12.35 -23.97 16.08
N THR A 235 -11.51 -23.58 15.12
CA THR A 235 -11.80 -23.69 13.68
C THR A 235 -12.00 -25.16 13.28
N PRO A 236 -13.10 -25.53 12.58
CA PRO A 236 -13.29 -26.87 12.03
C PRO A 236 -12.23 -27.23 10.97
N GLY A 237 -11.81 -28.50 10.93
CA GLY A 237 -10.88 -29.04 9.91
C GLY A 237 -11.42 -28.98 8.47
N PRO A 238 -10.66 -29.47 7.46
CA PRO A 238 -11.09 -29.49 6.06
C PRO A 238 -12.39 -30.27 5.86
N SER A 239 -13.32 -29.69 5.09
CA SER A 239 -14.49 -30.38 4.54
C SER A 239 -14.06 -31.50 3.60
N GLU A 240 -14.99 -32.38 3.23
CA GLU A 240 -14.71 -33.48 2.28
C GLU A 240 -14.26 -32.95 0.92
N LEU A 241 -14.94 -31.91 0.43
CA LEU A 241 -14.65 -31.24 -0.84
C LEU A 241 -13.24 -30.63 -0.88
N GLU A 242 -12.89 -29.83 0.15
CA GLU A 242 -11.55 -29.23 0.27
C GLU A 242 -10.46 -30.31 0.37
N ARG A 243 -10.71 -31.37 1.16
CA ARG A 243 -9.76 -32.49 1.31
C ARG A 243 -9.55 -33.21 -0.01
N ARG A 244 -10.64 -33.50 -0.72
CA ARG A 244 -10.59 -34.21 -2.00
C ARG A 244 -9.81 -33.42 -3.06
N LEU A 245 -9.98 -32.09 -3.13
CA LEU A 245 -9.21 -31.25 -4.05
C LEU A 245 -7.71 -31.26 -3.72
N MET A 246 -7.35 -31.14 -2.44
CA MET A 246 -5.94 -31.21 -1.99
C MET A 246 -5.29 -32.56 -2.30
N GLU A 247 -6.03 -33.66 -2.13
CA GLU A 247 -5.56 -35.01 -2.46
C GLU A 247 -5.31 -35.18 -3.96
N LEU A 248 -6.20 -34.68 -4.81
CA LEU A 248 -6.06 -34.74 -6.26
C LEU A 248 -4.85 -33.91 -6.74
N ILE A 249 -4.65 -32.70 -6.21
CA ILE A 249 -3.47 -31.87 -6.51
C ILE A 249 -2.17 -32.60 -6.12
N ASN A 250 -2.13 -33.21 -4.93
CA ASN A 250 -0.95 -33.96 -4.48
C ASN A 250 -0.74 -35.27 -5.26
N GLN A 251 -1.79 -35.92 -5.76
CA GLN A 251 -1.68 -37.07 -6.67
C GLN A 251 -1.03 -36.66 -8.00
N GLU A 252 -1.43 -35.51 -8.54
CA GLU A 252 -0.85 -34.98 -9.78
C GLU A 252 0.63 -34.62 -9.58
N ARG A 253 0.97 -33.90 -8.49
CA ARG A 253 2.36 -33.58 -8.15
C ARG A 253 3.23 -34.82 -7.96
N ALA A 254 2.69 -35.88 -7.34
CA ALA A 254 3.39 -37.14 -7.15
C ALA A 254 3.74 -37.87 -8.46
N SER A 255 3.01 -37.59 -9.55
CA SER A 255 3.34 -38.12 -10.89
C SER A 255 4.57 -37.46 -11.51
N GLN A 256 4.91 -36.23 -11.09
CA GLN A 256 6.04 -35.44 -11.60
C GLN A 256 7.26 -35.42 -10.67
N GLY A 257 7.10 -35.71 -9.37
CA GLY A 257 8.20 -35.87 -8.41
C GLY A 257 7.74 -35.93 -6.94
N PRO A 258 8.65 -36.13 -5.97
CA PRO A 258 8.30 -36.35 -4.57
C PRO A 258 8.05 -35.05 -3.78
N TRP A 259 7.24 -34.11 -4.32
CA TRP A 259 7.02 -32.78 -3.73
C TRP A 259 5.55 -32.53 -3.36
N ALA A 260 5.00 -33.30 -2.43
CA ALA A 260 3.65 -33.06 -1.94
C ALA A 260 3.55 -31.73 -1.18
N LEU A 261 2.49 -30.96 -1.43
CA LEU A 261 2.15 -29.76 -0.66
C LEU A 261 1.59 -30.19 0.70
N ALA A 262 2.13 -29.62 1.77
CA ALA A 262 1.62 -29.79 3.12
C ALA A 262 0.42 -28.87 3.36
N VAL A 263 -0.67 -29.43 3.89
CA VAL A 263 -1.88 -28.66 4.20
C VAL A 263 -1.57 -27.66 5.30
N GLU A 264 -1.94 -26.40 5.08
CA GLU A 264 -1.71 -25.33 6.04
C GLU A 264 -3.00 -24.58 6.39
N GLY A 265 -3.37 -24.66 7.67
CA GLY A 265 -4.65 -24.17 8.19
C GLY A 265 -4.86 -22.66 8.03
N ARG A 266 -3.79 -21.86 8.01
CA ARG A 266 -3.87 -20.41 7.78
C ARG A 266 -4.17 -20.09 6.31
N LEU A 267 -3.54 -20.81 5.38
CA LEU A 267 -3.87 -20.69 3.95
C LEU A 267 -5.32 -21.12 3.69
N MET A 268 -5.80 -22.17 4.38
CA MET A 268 -7.20 -22.58 4.31
C MET A 268 -8.15 -21.52 4.86
N GLN A 269 -7.80 -20.85 5.96
CA GLN A 269 -8.62 -19.79 6.52
C GLN A 269 -8.70 -18.59 5.56
N ALA A 270 -7.58 -18.20 4.94
CA ALA A 270 -7.54 -17.17 3.91
C ALA A 270 -8.41 -17.54 2.70
N ALA A 271 -8.26 -18.77 2.21
CA ALA A 271 -8.99 -19.28 1.07
C ALA A 271 -10.51 -19.34 1.33
N ARG A 272 -10.93 -19.91 2.48
CA ARG A 272 -12.35 -19.98 2.86
C ARG A 272 -13.00 -18.61 2.97
N ARG A 273 -12.29 -17.64 3.54
CA ARG A 273 -12.77 -16.25 3.62
C ARG A 273 -13.00 -15.68 2.23
N HIS A 274 -12.07 -15.91 1.32
CA HIS A 274 -12.19 -15.40 -0.05
C HIS A 274 -13.28 -16.10 -0.86
N SER A 275 -13.41 -17.42 -0.75
CA SER A 275 -14.51 -18.16 -1.38
C SER A 275 -15.86 -17.68 -0.85
N GLN A 276 -15.97 -17.43 0.45
CA GLN A 276 -17.18 -16.87 1.05
C GLN A 276 -17.45 -15.44 0.56
N ASP A 277 -16.41 -14.62 0.43
CA ASP A 277 -16.52 -13.25 -0.08
C ASP A 277 -17.04 -13.23 -1.52
N MET A 278 -16.41 -14.02 -2.40
CA MET A 278 -16.83 -14.22 -3.79
C MET A 278 -18.28 -14.71 -3.89
N ALA A 279 -18.65 -15.70 -3.07
CA ALA A 279 -20.01 -16.24 -3.04
C ALA A 279 -21.03 -15.23 -2.51
N THR A 280 -20.66 -14.41 -1.51
CA THR A 280 -21.57 -13.45 -0.87
C THR A 280 -21.78 -12.20 -1.73
N ASN A 281 -20.73 -11.75 -2.41
CA ASN A 281 -20.72 -10.52 -3.19
C ASN A 281 -20.79 -10.75 -4.70
N ASP A 282 -21.00 -12.00 -5.12
CA ASP A 282 -21.24 -12.44 -6.48
C ASP A 282 -20.19 -11.96 -7.50
N PHE A 283 -18.93 -12.37 -7.27
CA PHE A 283 -17.82 -12.07 -8.17
C PHE A 283 -16.77 -13.20 -8.16
N VAL A 284 -15.93 -13.27 -9.20
CA VAL A 284 -14.74 -14.14 -9.24
C VAL A 284 -13.53 -13.28 -9.61
N ARG A 285 -12.71 -12.92 -8.61
CA ARG A 285 -11.50 -12.09 -8.75
C ARG A 285 -10.52 -12.36 -7.61
N HIS A 286 -9.23 -12.14 -7.85
CA HIS A 286 -8.20 -12.26 -6.80
C HIS A 286 -8.29 -11.17 -5.73
N THR A 287 -8.72 -9.98 -6.11
CA THR A 287 -8.97 -8.88 -5.18
C THR A 287 -10.32 -9.07 -4.49
N GLY A 288 -10.34 -9.05 -3.15
CA GLY A 288 -11.55 -9.18 -2.35
C GLY A 288 -12.49 -7.97 -2.51
N SER A 289 -13.75 -8.12 -2.09
CA SER A 289 -14.73 -7.02 -2.08
C SER A 289 -14.32 -5.85 -1.17
N ASP A 290 -13.42 -6.12 -0.22
CA ASP A 290 -12.79 -5.17 0.69
C ASP A 290 -11.47 -4.57 0.14
N GLY A 291 -11.07 -4.95 -1.07
CA GLY A 291 -9.82 -4.54 -1.70
C GLY A 291 -8.59 -5.36 -1.30
N SER A 292 -8.73 -6.41 -0.48
CA SER A 292 -7.60 -7.26 -0.08
C SER A 292 -7.01 -8.05 -1.25
N SER A 293 -5.68 -8.11 -1.35
CA SER A 293 -4.99 -9.03 -2.24
C SER A 293 -4.91 -10.45 -1.65
N PRO A 294 -4.57 -11.48 -2.44
CA PRO A 294 -4.39 -12.84 -1.92
C PRO A 294 -3.34 -12.92 -0.81
N LEU A 295 -2.22 -12.20 -0.95
CA LEU A 295 -1.17 -12.17 0.07
C LEU A 295 -1.64 -11.45 1.34
N ASP A 296 -2.47 -10.41 1.23
CA ASP A 296 -3.09 -9.76 2.40
C ASP A 296 -3.97 -10.74 3.18
N ARG A 297 -4.76 -11.56 2.49
CA ARG A 297 -5.62 -12.57 3.12
C ARG A 297 -4.81 -13.70 3.77
N MET A 298 -3.75 -14.19 3.10
CA MET A 298 -2.83 -15.19 3.66
C MET A 298 -2.11 -14.63 4.89
N TRP A 299 -1.66 -13.38 4.84
CA TRP A 299 -1.04 -12.68 5.96
C TRP A 299 -2.01 -12.41 7.11
N ALA A 300 -3.24 -11.98 6.82
CA ALA A 300 -4.30 -11.78 7.80
C ALA A 300 -4.74 -13.10 8.47
N ALA A 301 -4.55 -14.24 7.78
CA ALA A 301 -4.68 -15.56 8.39
C ALA A 301 -3.48 -15.96 9.26
N GLY A 302 -2.42 -15.14 9.30
CA GLY A 302 -1.19 -15.37 10.06
C GLY A 302 -0.17 -16.24 9.34
N TYR A 303 -0.32 -16.50 8.03
CA TYR A 303 0.66 -17.26 7.27
C TYR A 303 1.89 -16.37 6.97
N PRO A 304 3.12 -16.80 7.28
CA PRO A 304 4.33 -16.05 6.98
C PRO A 304 4.64 -16.19 5.49
N VAL A 305 4.03 -15.33 4.67
CA VAL A 305 4.18 -15.37 3.21
C VAL A 305 5.62 -14.99 2.85
N GLY A 306 6.39 -15.95 2.33
CA GLY A 306 7.65 -15.68 1.63
C GLY A 306 7.41 -15.54 0.13
N ARG A 307 6.81 -16.58 -0.45
CA ARG A 307 6.21 -16.60 -1.79
C ARG A 307 4.81 -17.17 -1.67
N GLY A 308 3.83 -16.61 -2.36
CA GLY A 308 2.44 -17.09 -2.32
C GLY A 308 1.74 -16.82 -3.63
N ASN A 309 0.79 -17.67 -3.98
CA ASN A 309 -0.06 -17.50 -5.15
C ASN A 309 -1.46 -18.06 -4.87
N GLU A 310 -2.44 -17.62 -5.64
CA GLU A 310 -3.85 -17.99 -5.49
C GLU A 310 -4.42 -18.45 -6.81
N LEU A 311 -5.24 -19.50 -6.77
CA LEU A 311 -6.04 -19.97 -7.89
C LEU A 311 -7.51 -19.93 -7.51
N LEU A 312 -8.35 -19.53 -8.46
CA LEU A 312 -9.79 -19.43 -8.29
C LEU A 312 -10.49 -20.40 -9.26
N ALA A 313 -11.65 -20.89 -8.86
CA ALA A 313 -12.56 -21.59 -9.75
C ALA A 313 -14.00 -21.36 -9.29
N ALA A 314 -14.93 -21.42 -10.23
CA ALA A 314 -16.35 -21.32 -9.95
C ALA A 314 -17.14 -22.37 -10.75
N ASP A 315 -18.45 -22.48 -10.47
CA ASP A 315 -19.46 -23.23 -11.24
C ASP A 315 -19.47 -24.76 -11.09
N SER A 316 -18.41 -25.38 -10.54
CA SER A 316 -18.36 -26.84 -10.35
C SER A 316 -18.25 -27.25 -8.88
N GLU A 317 -19.11 -28.15 -8.41
CA GLU A 317 -18.94 -28.82 -7.10
C GLU A 317 -17.83 -29.87 -7.11
N ASP A 318 -17.55 -30.48 -8.27
CA ASP A 318 -16.66 -31.64 -8.37
C ASP A 318 -15.18 -31.22 -8.35
N PRO A 319 -14.41 -31.59 -7.31
CA PRO A 319 -12.98 -31.30 -7.24
C PRO A 319 -12.17 -31.80 -8.44
N SER A 320 -12.61 -32.90 -9.06
CA SER A 320 -11.92 -33.47 -10.24
C SER A 320 -12.08 -32.56 -11.46
N SER A 321 -13.25 -31.98 -11.62
CA SER A 321 -13.56 -30.99 -12.67
C SER A 321 -12.86 -29.66 -12.42
N VAL A 322 -12.74 -29.22 -11.17
CA VAL A 322 -11.96 -28.03 -10.79
C VAL A 322 -10.47 -28.22 -11.12
N LEU A 323 -9.87 -29.34 -10.70
CA LEU A 323 -8.47 -29.63 -11.03
C LEU A 323 -8.25 -29.76 -12.55
N ALA A 324 -9.15 -30.45 -13.26
CA ALA A 324 -9.02 -30.65 -14.70
C ALA A 324 -9.01 -29.33 -15.49
N GLN A 325 -9.69 -28.29 -15.00
CA GLN A 325 -9.65 -26.95 -15.59
C GLN A 325 -8.26 -26.32 -15.43
N TRP A 326 -7.70 -26.34 -14.22
CA TRP A 326 -6.35 -25.80 -13.99
C TRP A 326 -5.27 -26.58 -14.73
N MET A 327 -5.40 -27.90 -14.86
CA MET A 327 -4.44 -28.74 -15.61
C MET A 327 -4.44 -28.50 -17.12
N GLN A 328 -5.50 -27.89 -17.66
CA GLN A 328 -5.57 -27.48 -19.08
C GLN A 328 -5.01 -26.07 -19.32
N SER A 329 -4.78 -25.29 -18.26
CA SER A 329 -4.22 -23.94 -18.31
C SER A 329 -2.75 -23.97 -17.93
N THR A 330 -1.85 -23.57 -18.84
CA THR A 330 -0.40 -23.59 -18.59
C THR A 330 -0.01 -22.79 -17.33
N PHE A 331 -0.64 -21.64 -17.09
CA PHE A 331 -0.34 -20.81 -15.92
C PHE A 331 -0.77 -21.47 -14.59
N HIS A 332 -2.01 -21.95 -14.51
CA HIS A 332 -2.49 -22.62 -13.31
C HIS A 332 -1.79 -23.97 -13.06
N HIS A 333 -1.51 -24.70 -14.14
CA HIS A 333 -0.66 -25.89 -14.13
C HIS A 333 0.71 -25.58 -13.52
N ASP A 334 1.40 -24.55 -14.03
CA ASP A 334 2.76 -24.22 -13.59
C ASP A 334 2.78 -23.80 -12.12
N ILE A 335 1.78 -23.06 -11.64
CA ILE A 335 1.64 -22.74 -10.21
C ILE A 335 1.41 -24.00 -9.37
N LEU A 336 0.51 -24.89 -9.79
CA LEU A 336 0.21 -26.12 -9.05
C LEU A 336 1.37 -27.13 -9.08
N MET A 337 2.22 -27.09 -10.11
CA MET A 337 3.38 -27.98 -10.27
C MET A 337 4.70 -27.36 -9.82
N ASP A 338 4.71 -26.07 -9.45
CA ASP A 338 5.92 -25.39 -9.01
C ASP A 338 6.51 -26.08 -7.76
N PRO A 339 7.76 -26.59 -7.83
CA PRO A 339 8.40 -27.24 -6.70
C PRO A 339 8.80 -26.25 -5.60
N GLU A 340 8.80 -24.94 -5.88
CA GLU A 340 9.04 -23.92 -4.87
C GLU A 340 7.88 -23.76 -3.90
N PHE A 341 6.64 -24.17 -4.23
CA PHE A 341 5.56 -24.17 -3.25
C PHE A 341 5.58 -25.45 -2.40
N VAL A 342 5.39 -25.29 -1.08
CA VAL A 342 5.41 -26.40 -0.12
C VAL A 342 4.16 -26.46 0.76
N HIS A 343 3.36 -25.40 0.81
CA HIS A 343 2.11 -25.34 1.57
C HIS A 343 0.91 -25.11 0.65
N ILE A 344 -0.24 -25.67 1.03
CA ILE A 344 -1.53 -25.49 0.36
C ILE A 344 -2.64 -25.21 1.36
N GLY A 345 -3.58 -24.34 0.99
CA GLY A 345 -4.85 -24.20 1.67
C GLY A 345 -5.99 -24.02 0.67
N VAL A 346 -7.05 -24.81 0.84
CA VAL A 346 -8.23 -24.78 -0.01
C VAL A 346 -9.43 -24.26 0.78
N GLY A 347 -10.19 -23.38 0.14
CA GLY A 347 -11.48 -22.88 0.59
C GLY A 347 -12.56 -23.17 -0.43
N TYR A 348 -13.75 -23.46 0.10
CA TYR A 348 -14.96 -23.69 -0.69
C TYR A 348 -16.13 -22.92 -0.07
N ALA A 349 -16.97 -22.32 -0.91
CA ALA A 349 -18.24 -21.74 -0.53
C ALA A 349 -19.33 -22.10 -1.55
N PHE A 350 -20.56 -22.27 -1.05
CA PHE A 350 -21.75 -22.54 -1.85
C PHE A 350 -22.76 -21.40 -1.66
N ASN A 351 -23.28 -20.86 -2.75
CA ASN A 351 -24.39 -19.92 -2.71
C ASN A 351 -25.29 -20.09 -3.95
N SER A 352 -26.45 -20.72 -3.76
CA SER A 352 -27.44 -20.95 -4.83
C SER A 352 -28.12 -19.68 -5.36
N ASP A 353 -27.91 -18.54 -4.69
CA ASP A 353 -28.48 -17.25 -5.08
C ASP A 353 -27.49 -16.39 -5.88
N ALA A 354 -26.23 -16.82 -6.03
CA ALA A 354 -25.19 -16.12 -6.78
C ALA A 354 -25.14 -16.54 -8.26
N THR A 355 -24.33 -15.86 -9.07
CA THR A 355 -24.15 -16.16 -10.51
C THR A 355 -23.60 -17.57 -10.72
N TYR A 356 -22.74 -18.05 -9.81
CA TYR A 356 -22.24 -19.42 -9.78
C TYR A 356 -22.63 -20.05 -8.44
N ASP A 357 -23.01 -21.33 -8.44
CA ASP A 357 -23.41 -21.98 -7.20
C ASP A 357 -22.21 -22.33 -6.30
N HIS A 358 -21.04 -22.55 -6.91
CA HIS A 358 -19.84 -23.10 -6.27
C HIS A 358 -18.65 -22.17 -6.47
N TYR A 359 -17.92 -21.85 -5.39
CA TYR A 359 -16.74 -20.99 -5.43
C TYR A 359 -15.56 -21.65 -4.70
N TRP A 360 -14.39 -21.59 -5.32
CA TRP A 360 -13.16 -22.18 -4.82
C TRP A 360 -12.03 -21.18 -4.78
N THR A 361 -11.23 -21.28 -3.73
CA THR A 361 -9.95 -20.57 -3.62
C THR A 361 -8.88 -21.57 -3.21
N VAL A 362 -7.75 -21.59 -3.91
CA VAL A 362 -6.59 -22.41 -3.57
C VAL A 362 -5.40 -21.50 -3.40
N ASN A 363 -4.88 -21.44 -2.19
CA ASN A 363 -3.67 -20.72 -1.85
C ASN A 363 -2.51 -21.70 -1.79
N VAL A 364 -1.48 -21.47 -2.60
CA VAL A 364 -0.20 -22.18 -2.51
C VAL A 364 0.89 -21.23 -2.06
N ALA A 365 1.78 -21.69 -1.19
CA ALA A 365 2.82 -20.81 -0.68
C ALA A 365 4.08 -21.55 -0.24
N HIS A 366 5.16 -20.78 -0.18
CA HIS A 366 6.42 -21.14 0.44
C HIS A 366 6.73 -20.13 1.54
N PRO A 367 7.01 -20.58 2.77
CA PRO A 367 7.48 -19.68 3.81
C PRO A 367 8.89 -19.16 3.43
N PRO A 368 9.38 -18.06 4.00
CA PRO A 368 10.76 -17.60 3.76
C PRO A 368 11.79 -18.70 4.00
N ALA A 369 12.85 -18.75 3.18
CA ALA A 369 13.86 -19.81 3.16
C ALA A 369 14.64 -19.99 4.49
N ASP A 370 14.59 -18.98 5.36
CA ASP A 370 15.33 -18.93 6.62
C ASP A 370 14.52 -19.46 7.82
N MET A 371 13.36 -20.08 7.57
CA MET A 371 12.59 -20.80 8.60
C MET A 371 13.14 -22.24 8.74
N PRO A 372 13.61 -22.65 9.94
CA PRO A 372 13.99 -24.04 10.16
C PRO A 372 12.77 -24.95 9.95
N THR A 373 12.93 -26.00 9.13
CA THR A 373 11.91 -27.02 8.77
C THR A 373 11.51 -27.94 9.94
N GLY A 374 11.46 -27.42 11.18
CA GLY A 374 11.22 -28.16 12.41
C GLY A 374 10.19 -27.56 13.38
N ALA A 375 9.39 -26.57 12.98
CA ALA A 375 8.38 -25.95 13.86
C ALA A 375 6.95 -26.14 13.34
N LEU A 376 6.48 -27.39 13.28
CA LEU A 376 5.06 -27.72 13.15
C LEU A 376 4.57 -28.48 14.38
N ALA A 377 4.10 -27.74 15.39
CA ALA A 377 3.10 -28.16 16.38
C ALA A 377 2.48 -26.89 17.04
N PRO A 378 1.21 -26.93 17.49
CA PRO A 378 0.39 -25.72 17.66
C PRO A 378 0.59 -24.97 18.98
N ALA A 379 0.18 -23.68 18.97
CA ALA A 379 -0.03 -22.70 20.07
C ALA A 379 1.11 -21.70 20.38
N GLY A 380 0.72 -20.41 20.51
CA GLY A 380 1.51 -19.29 21.04
C GLY A 380 1.95 -18.30 19.95
N MET A 381 1.30 -17.14 19.76
CA MET A 381 1.68 -15.93 20.52
C MET A 381 2.82 -16.19 21.50
N SER A 382 4.05 -15.79 21.17
CA SER A 382 5.00 -15.50 22.24
C SER A 382 4.53 -14.21 22.91
N THR A 383 4.03 -14.33 24.14
CA THR A 383 3.93 -13.21 25.07
C THR A 383 5.30 -12.53 25.21
N PRO A 384 5.35 -11.20 25.40
CA PRO A 384 6.61 -10.53 25.69
C PRO A 384 7.32 -11.22 26.87
N SER A 385 8.64 -11.27 26.83
CA SER A 385 9.42 -11.81 27.96
C SER A 385 9.28 -10.91 29.20
N ASP A 386 9.58 -11.46 30.38
CA ASP A 386 9.59 -10.66 31.63
C ASP A 386 10.52 -9.43 31.51
N LEU A 387 11.63 -9.56 30.78
CA LEU A 387 12.58 -8.50 30.50
C LEU A 387 11.99 -7.39 29.59
N GLU A 388 11.26 -7.78 28.53
CA GLU A 388 10.56 -6.84 27.65
C GLU A 388 9.44 -6.10 28.39
N HIS A 389 8.67 -6.81 29.23
CA HIS A 389 7.65 -6.21 30.10
C HIS A 389 8.27 -5.24 31.11
N GLN A 390 9.37 -5.63 31.76
CA GLN A 390 10.06 -4.80 32.73
C GLN A 390 10.61 -3.51 32.10
N LEU A 391 11.13 -3.57 30.88
CA LEU A 391 11.58 -2.36 30.17
C LEU A 391 10.40 -1.41 29.86
N VAL A 392 9.26 -1.94 29.41
CA VAL A 392 8.05 -1.12 29.17
C VAL A 392 7.56 -0.47 30.47
N ASP A 393 7.55 -1.20 31.58
CA ASP A 393 7.13 -0.69 32.88
C ASP A 393 8.05 0.44 33.37
N LEU A 394 9.36 0.29 33.23
CA LEU A 394 10.34 1.32 33.58
C LEU A 394 10.16 2.58 32.72
N ILE A 395 9.99 2.43 31.40
CA ILE A 395 9.71 3.55 30.49
C ILE A 395 8.42 4.27 30.90
N ASN A 396 7.36 3.52 31.21
CA ASN A 396 6.07 4.09 31.60
C ASN A 396 6.12 4.77 32.97
N GLN A 397 6.89 4.24 33.93
CA GLN A 397 7.13 4.91 35.21
C GLN A 397 7.82 6.28 35.01
N GLU A 398 8.79 6.36 34.12
CA GLU A 398 9.47 7.62 33.79
C GLU A 398 8.57 8.61 33.05
N ARG A 399 7.75 8.12 32.10
CA ARG A 399 6.73 8.95 31.44
C ARG A 399 5.74 9.54 32.46
N VAL A 400 5.24 8.71 33.38
CA VAL A 400 4.30 9.15 34.43
C VAL A 400 4.97 10.14 35.41
N SER A 401 6.24 9.93 35.77
CA SER A 401 6.97 10.85 36.67
C SER A 401 7.10 12.27 36.08
N ARG A 402 7.07 12.38 34.75
CA ARG A 402 7.09 13.63 33.98
C ARG A 402 5.72 14.15 33.55
N GLY A 403 4.64 13.48 33.96
CA GLY A 403 3.26 13.89 33.65
C GLY A 403 2.76 13.49 32.25
N LEU A 404 3.43 12.54 31.60
CA LEU A 404 3.03 11.98 30.30
C LEU A 404 2.13 10.75 30.46
N SER A 405 1.37 10.43 29.41
CA SER A 405 0.58 9.20 29.36
C SER A 405 1.49 7.98 29.13
N PRO A 406 1.21 6.82 29.77
CA PRO A 406 1.95 5.60 29.51
C PRO A 406 1.70 5.09 28.09
N LEU A 407 2.72 4.48 27.50
CA LEU A 407 2.65 3.79 26.21
C LEU A 407 1.96 2.43 26.38
N THR A 408 1.15 2.08 25.39
CA THR A 408 0.45 0.78 25.31
C THR A 408 1.21 -0.16 24.38
N MET A 409 1.46 -1.40 24.82
CA MET A 409 2.14 -2.38 23.97
C MET A 409 1.30 -2.72 22.72
N ASP A 410 1.93 -2.72 21.55
CA ASP A 410 1.32 -3.08 20.27
C ASP A 410 2.05 -4.27 19.63
N GLY A 411 1.32 -5.35 19.36
CA GLY A 411 1.88 -6.60 18.84
C GLY A 411 2.58 -6.49 17.48
N ARG A 412 2.22 -5.49 16.66
CA ARG A 412 2.85 -5.22 15.36
C ARG A 412 4.21 -4.58 15.55
N LEU A 413 4.31 -3.63 16.48
CA LEU A 413 5.58 -3.01 16.86
C LEU A 413 6.50 -4.01 17.54
N MET A 414 5.97 -4.89 18.40
CA MET A 414 6.70 -6.00 19.02
C MET A 414 7.30 -6.93 17.96
N GLN A 415 6.52 -7.31 16.95
CA GLN A 415 7.00 -8.16 15.85
C GLN A 415 8.11 -7.48 15.05
N ALA A 416 7.94 -6.20 14.72
CA ALA A 416 8.95 -5.43 13.98
C ALA A 416 10.24 -5.24 14.80
N ALA A 417 10.13 -5.05 16.12
CA ALA A 417 11.27 -4.94 17.03
C ALA A 417 12.02 -6.28 17.14
N ARG A 418 11.28 -7.38 17.26
CA ARG A 418 11.85 -8.72 17.36
C ARG A 418 12.64 -9.13 16.15
N ARG A 419 12.09 -8.94 14.95
CA ARG A 419 12.82 -9.23 13.71
C ARG A 419 14.14 -8.48 13.62
N HIS A 420 14.17 -7.24 14.12
CA HIS A 420 15.38 -6.43 14.08
C HIS A 420 16.40 -6.83 15.14
N SER A 421 15.98 -7.13 16.37
CA SER A 421 16.85 -7.70 17.39
C SER A 421 17.43 -9.05 16.97
N GLU A 422 16.62 -9.90 16.32
CA GLU A 422 17.06 -11.20 15.77
C GLU A 422 18.06 -11.01 14.62
N ASP A 423 17.82 -10.06 13.73
CA ASP A 423 18.73 -9.72 12.63
C ASP A 423 20.08 -9.20 13.15
N MET A 424 20.07 -8.21 14.06
CA MET A 424 21.29 -7.69 14.68
C MET A 424 22.09 -8.78 15.40
N ALA A 425 21.40 -9.66 16.12
CA ALA A 425 22.03 -10.77 16.84
C ALA A 425 22.57 -11.86 15.91
N THR A 426 21.89 -12.16 14.79
CA THR A 426 22.27 -13.24 13.86
C THR A 426 23.35 -12.79 12.89
N SER A 427 23.23 -11.58 12.37
CA SER A 427 24.14 -10.98 11.39
C SER A 427 25.30 -10.23 12.06
N ASP A 428 25.39 -10.29 13.39
CA ASP A 428 26.41 -9.69 14.26
C ASP A 428 26.74 -8.22 13.94
N PHE A 429 25.69 -7.39 13.95
CA PHE A 429 25.83 -5.94 13.78
C PHE A 429 24.95 -5.16 14.76
N PHE A 430 25.22 -3.87 14.92
CA PHE A 430 24.39 -2.98 15.74
C PHE A 430 24.09 -1.69 14.97
N GLY A 431 22.82 -1.51 14.56
CA GLY A 431 22.39 -0.35 13.79
C GLY A 431 20.91 -0.40 13.39
N HIS A 432 20.36 0.75 12.98
CA HIS A 432 18.94 0.90 12.60
C HIS A 432 18.59 0.27 11.25
N THR A 433 19.55 0.20 10.34
CA THR A 433 19.39 -0.46 9.03
C THR A 433 19.60 -1.95 9.20
N GLY A 434 18.64 -2.76 8.74
CA GLY A 434 18.75 -4.22 8.77
C GLY A 434 19.85 -4.73 7.84
N SER A 435 20.27 -5.97 8.02
CA SER A 435 21.21 -6.65 7.11
C SER A 435 20.65 -6.78 5.68
N ASP A 436 19.32 -6.77 5.55
CA ASP A 436 18.56 -6.73 4.30
C ASP A 436 18.37 -5.32 3.72
N GLY A 437 18.96 -4.29 4.36
CA GLY A 437 18.80 -2.89 3.99
C GLY A 437 17.50 -2.24 4.46
N SER A 438 16.63 -2.97 5.18
CA SER A 438 15.37 -2.41 5.68
C SER A 438 15.59 -1.29 6.68
N ASN A 439 14.73 -0.26 6.63
CA ASN A 439 14.70 0.79 7.65
C ASN A 439 13.61 0.51 8.72
N PRO A 440 13.66 1.16 9.89
CA PRO A 440 12.75 0.88 11.00
C PRO A 440 11.26 1.05 10.68
N ILE A 441 10.92 2.05 9.87
CA ILE A 441 9.55 2.36 9.47
C ILE A 441 9.03 1.32 8.49
N TYR A 442 9.86 0.89 7.54
CA TYR A 442 9.54 -0.22 6.64
C TYR A 442 9.25 -1.49 7.45
N ARG A 443 10.06 -1.82 8.47
CA ARG A 443 9.79 -2.98 9.34
C ARG A 443 8.48 -2.83 10.13
N MET A 444 8.15 -1.63 10.62
CA MET A 444 6.87 -1.35 11.29
C MET A 444 5.67 -1.50 10.35
N ARG A 445 5.76 -0.97 9.13
CA ARG A 445 4.72 -1.08 8.10
C ARG A 445 4.54 -2.51 7.61
N LYS A 446 5.65 -3.23 7.39
CA LYS A 446 5.66 -4.67 7.05
C LYS A 446 5.05 -5.53 8.14
N ALA A 447 5.12 -5.10 9.40
CA ALA A 447 4.41 -5.72 10.52
C ALA A 447 2.94 -5.27 10.67
N GLY A 448 2.45 -4.39 9.78
CA GLY A 448 1.06 -3.93 9.74
C GLY A 448 0.75 -2.68 10.57
N TYR A 449 1.77 -1.94 11.04
CA TYR A 449 1.56 -0.67 11.74
C TYR A 449 1.47 0.49 10.72
N PRO A 450 0.31 1.16 10.58
CA PRO A 450 0.01 2.00 9.41
C PRO A 450 0.60 3.42 9.46
N LEU A 451 1.26 3.82 10.54
CA LEU A 451 1.79 5.18 10.75
C LEU A 451 3.29 5.21 11.05
N GLY A 452 3.86 6.42 11.03
CA GLY A 452 5.23 6.69 11.47
C GLY A 452 5.43 6.50 12.98
N GLY A 453 6.69 6.39 13.35
CA GLY A 453 7.18 6.28 14.71
C GLY A 453 8.69 6.36 14.71
N ASP A 454 9.33 5.88 15.76
CA ASP A 454 10.78 5.91 15.89
C ASP A 454 11.30 4.61 16.49
N GLU A 455 12.62 4.39 16.39
CA GLU A 455 13.30 3.20 16.90
C GLU A 455 14.46 3.59 17.82
N LEU A 456 14.54 2.94 18.98
CA LEU A 456 15.69 3.01 19.87
C LEU A 456 16.34 1.64 19.98
N LEU A 457 17.67 1.64 19.97
CA LEU A 457 18.47 0.43 20.08
C LEU A 457 19.38 0.49 21.30
N ALA A 458 19.60 -0.66 21.93
CA ALA A 458 20.64 -0.85 22.93
C ALA A 458 21.26 -2.24 22.77
N ALA A 459 22.51 -2.39 23.17
CA ALA A 459 23.18 -3.68 23.14
C ALA A 459 24.24 -3.77 24.25
N GLY A 460 24.67 -4.98 24.60
CA GLY A 460 25.74 -5.20 25.59
C GLY A 460 25.28 -5.44 27.03
N THR A 461 23.98 -5.35 27.34
CA THR A 461 23.44 -5.62 28.67
C THR A 461 22.11 -6.37 28.61
N GLU A 462 21.86 -7.26 29.58
CA GLU A 462 20.58 -7.94 29.81
C GLU A 462 19.63 -7.10 30.68
N ASP A 463 20.13 -6.11 31.42
CA ASP A 463 19.35 -5.39 32.43
C ASP A 463 18.51 -4.25 31.79
N PRO A 464 17.17 -4.31 31.85
CA PRO A 464 16.30 -3.23 31.38
C PRO A 464 16.57 -1.86 32.02
N ALA A 465 17.01 -1.85 33.29
CA ALA A 465 17.31 -0.60 34.00
C ALA A 465 18.55 0.09 33.42
N ASP A 466 19.57 -0.68 33.02
CA ASP A 466 20.76 -0.15 32.36
C ASP A 466 20.43 0.38 30.95
N VAL A 467 19.55 -0.32 30.22
CA VAL A 467 19.05 0.14 28.92
C VAL A 467 18.37 1.49 29.05
N LEU A 468 17.41 1.63 29.98
CA LEU A 468 16.71 2.89 30.20
C LEU A 468 17.65 3.99 30.70
N ALA A 469 18.56 3.70 31.65
CA ALA A 469 19.51 4.68 32.16
C ALA A 469 20.41 5.24 31.06
N THR A 470 20.85 4.37 30.13
CA THR A 470 21.63 4.77 28.95
C THR A 470 20.84 5.74 28.07
N TRP A 471 19.59 5.43 27.76
CA TRP A 471 18.73 6.30 26.94
C TRP A 471 18.38 7.61 27.64
N MET A 472 18.17 7.62 28.96
CA MET A 472 17.89 8.84 29.72
C MET A 472 19.11 9.77 29.85
N ALA A 473 20.32 9.22 29.75
CA ALA A 473 21.54 10.02 29.73
C ALA A 473 21.82 10.69 28.36
N SER A 474 21.12 10.26 27.30
CA SER A 474 21.24 10.78 25.94
C SER A 474 20.06 11.70 25.60
N PRO A 475 20.27 13.01 25.38
CA PRO A 475 19.17 13.94 25.09
C PRO A 475 18.28 13.49 23.93
N ALA A 476 18.86 13.03 22.82
CA ALA A 476 18.10 12.59 21.65
C ALA A 476 17.20 11.37 21.96
N GLN A 477 17.70 10.38 22.67
CA GLN A 477 16.92 9.16 23.00
C GLN A 477 15.89 9.44 24.09
N SER A 478 16.24 10.28 25.07
CA SER A 478 15.30 10.77 26.07
C SER A 478 14.15 11.54 25.43
N ASP A 479 14.43 12.41 24.45
CA ASP A 479 13.40 13.20 23.76
C ASP A 479 12.44 12.28 23.00
N THR A 480 12.94 11.27 22.27
CA THR A 480 12.09 10.27 21.59
C THR A 480 11.21 9.49 22.57
N LEU A 481 11.76 8.95 23.67
CA LEU A 481 10.98 8.16 24.64
C LEU A 481 9.97 9.00 25.44
N MET A 482 10.22 10.31 25.57
CA MET A 482 9.36 11.24 26.31
C MET A 482 8.48 12.09 25.38
N ASP A 483 8.42 11.77 24.10
CA ASP A 483 7.52 12.44 23.16
C ASP A 483 6.05 12.18 23.58
N PRO A 484 5.24 13.22 23.82
CA PRO A 484 3.84 13.09 24.19
C PRO A 484 2.96 12.51 23.07
N ASP A 485 3.38 12.59 21.81
CA ASP A 485 2.60 12.17 20.65
C ASP A 485 2.70 10.65 20.40
N PHE A 486 3.64 9.96 21.04
CA PHE A 486 3.70 8.50 21.03
C PHE A 486 2.77 7.90 22.08
N VAL A 487 2.02 6.88 21.67
CA VAL A 487 1.08 6.15 22.52
C VAL A 487 1.25 4.64 22.45
N HIS A 488 1.93 4.12 21.43
CA HIS A 488 2.19 2.69 21.27
C HIS A 488 3.67 2.36 21.36
N ILE A 489 3.98 1.20 21.91
CA ILE A 489 5.34 0.68 22.04
C ILE A 489 5.42 -0.79 21.62
N GLY A 490 6.52 -1.17 20.98
CA GLY A 490 6.95 -2.55 20.82
C GLY A 490 8.38 -2.69 21.27
N VAL A 491 8.69 -3.74 22.02
CA VAL A 491 10.02 -3.98 22.60
C VAL A 491 10.46 -5.38 22.22
N SER A 492 11.74 -5.57 21.91
CA SER A 492 12.28 -6.91 21.84
C SER A 492 13.70 -7.03 22.38
N HIS A 493 13.93 -8.09 23.15
CA HIS A 493 15.24 -8.54 23.60
C HIS A 493 15.63 -9.85 22.94
N VAL A 494 16.87 -9.91 22.43
CA VAL A 494 17.48 -11.14 21.91
C VAL A 494 18.87 -11.30 22.51
N HIS A 495 19.15 -12.49 23.03
CA HIS A 495 20.48 -12.88 23.50
C HIS A 495 21.11 -13.88 22.54
N ASN A 496 22.29 -13.53 22.02
CA ASN A 496 23.19 -14.41 21.30
C ASN A 496 24.61 -14.27 21.87
N GLY A 497 25.00 -15.19 22.76
CA GLY A 497 26.32 -15.19 23.38
C GLY A 497 27.50 -15.42 22.43
N ALA A 498 27.25 -15.74 21.15
CA ALA A 498 28.28 -15.80 20.12
C ALA A 498 28.48 -14.48 19.35
N ALA A 499 27.52 -13.55 19.44
CA ALA A 499 27.58 -12.25 18.79
C ALA A 499 28.36 -11.23 19.63
N THR A 500 28.95 -10.23 18.97
CA THR A 500 29.86 -9.23 19.54
C THR A 500 29.29 -8.53 20.77
N HIS A 501 27.99 -8.21 20.77
CA HIS A 501 27.37 -7.50 21.89
C HIS A 501 26.59 -8.40 22.86
N GLY A 502 26.43 -9.70 22.58
CA GLY A 502 25.71 -10.64 23.43
C GLY A 502 24.19 -10.42 23.51
N HIS A 503 23.76 -9.24 23.98
CA HIS A 503 22.37 -8.85 24.15
C HIS A 503 22.01 -7.70 23.20
N TYR A 504 20.84 -7.78 22.57
CA TYR A 504 20.33 -6.82 21.61
C TYR A 504 18.90 -6.43 21.97
N TRP A 505 18.66 -5.12 22.04
CA TRP A 505 17.38 -4.51 22.36
C TRP A 505 16.92 -3.63 21.20
N THR A 506 15.66 -3.80 20.81
CA THR A 506 14.98 -2.91 19.89
C THR A 506 13.70 -2.41 20.54
N VAL A 507 13.50 -1.10 20.58
CA VAL A 507 12.25 -0.47 20.98
C VAL A 507 11.71 0.33 19.81
N LYS A 508 10.42 0.20 19.54
CA LYS A 508 9.68 0.96 18.53
C LYS A 508 8.57 1.71 19.23
N VAL A 509 8.56 3.03 19.10
CA VAL A 509 7.49 3.90 19.62
C VAL A 509 6.71 4.49 18.47
N ALA A 510 5.40 4.67 18.61
CA ALA A 510 4.59 5.13 17.50
C ALA A 510 3.37 5.95 17.92
N HIS A 511 2.96 6.84 17.01
CA HIS A 511 1.77 7.67 17.13
C HIS A 511 0.50 6.82 17.11
N PRO A 512 -0.61 7.27 17.73
CA PRO A 512 -1.88 6.55 17.68
C PRO A 512 -2.27 6.33 16.22
N PRO A 513 -2.68 5.11 15.80
CA PRO A 513 -3.34 4.93 14.52
C PRO A 513 -4.52 5.91 14.48
N VAL A 514 -4.57 6.80 13.50
CA VAL A 514 -5.57 7.87 13.44
C VAL A 514 -6.94 7.22 13.46
N ALA A 515 -7.65 7.41 14.56
CA ALA A 515 -9.07 7.10 14.63
C ALA A 515 -9.79 8.14 13.78
N ILE A 516 -10.63 7.66 12.84
CA ILE A 516 -11.56 8.51 12.12
C ILE A 516 -12.52 9.11 13.16
N SER A 517 -12.30 10.37 13.54
CA SER A 517 -13.11 11.06 14.54
C SER A 517 -14.45 11.50 13.92
N THR A 518 -15.54 10.82 14.30
CA THR A 518 -16.90 11.24 14.00
C THR A 518 -17.32 12.32 15.01
N SER A 519 -17.23 13.60 14.65
CA SER A 519 -17.92 14.65 15.41
C SER A 519 -19.33 14.83 14.84
N ALA A 520 -20.33 14.36 15.60
CA ALA A 520 -21.73 14.62 15.31
C ALA A 520 -22.08 16.04 15.80
N GLY A 521 -22.38 16.95 14.87
CA GLY A 521 -23.04 18.22 15.17
C GLY A 521 -24.53 17.98 15.51
N PRO A 522 -25.13 18.81 16.39
CA PRO A 522 -26.49 18.57 16.85
C PRO A 522 -27.50 18.80 15.72
N ALA A 523 -28.45 17.87 15.61
CA ALA A 523 -29.58 18.00 14.72
C ALA A 523 -30.43 19.22 15.11
N SER A 524 -30.57 20.18 14.19
CA SER A 524 -31.62 21.19 14.27
C SER A 524 -32.89 20.60 13.68
N GLU A 525 -33.87 20.34 14.55
CA GLU A 525 -35.27 20.22 14.16
C GLU A 525 -35.74 21.52 13.51
N HIS A 526 -36.31 21.43 12.31
CA HIS A 526 -37.56 22.11 11.91
C HIS A 526 -38.08 21.57 10.57
#